data_AF-A0A212DA78-F1
#
_entry.id   AF-A0A212DA78-F1
#
_cell.length_a   1.000
_cell.length_b   1.000
_cell.length_c   1.000
_cell.angle_alpha   90.00
_cell.angle_beta   90.00
_cell.angle_gamma   90.00
#
_symmetry.space_group_name_H-M   'P 1'
#
loop_
_entity.id
_entity.type
_entity.pdbx_description
1 polymer ?
#
loop_
_entity_poly.entity_id
_entity_poly.type
_entity_poly.pdbx_seq_one_letter_code
_entity_poly.pdbx_strand_id
1 'polypeptide(L)'
;MPKAVPRHCQRAGKVSPGIPWDEVRAQQPVDGPPVRIAYMLVVHGRAIRQLKRLLKAVYHRQHFFYVHVDKRSNYLHREVVELARQYDNVRVTPWRMVTIWGGASLLRMYLRSMRDLLEVPGWAWDFFINLSATDYPTRTNEELVAFLSKNRDKNFLKSHGRDNSRFIKKQGLDRLFHECDSHMWRLGERQIPAGIVLRQFYTYTLLPAESFFHTVLENSPACESLVDNNLRVTNWNRKLGCKCQYKHIVDWCGCSPNDFKPQDFLRLQQVSRPTFFARKFESTVNQEVLEILDFHLYGSYPPGTPALKAYWENTYDVADGPSGLTDVMLTAYTAFARLSLRHITTAASPLANPLCRFEPRGLPSSVHLYFYDDHFQGYLVTQVVQSSAQGPAETLEMWLMPQGSLKLLGHSDQASRLQSLEVGTEWDPKERLFRNFGGLLGPLDEPVAMQRWARGPNLTVTVVWIDPTYVVATSYDIVVDAETEVTQYKPPLSRPLRPGAWTVRLLQFWEPLGETRFLVLPLTFNRKLPLRKDDASWLHAGPPHNEYMEQSFQGLSGILNLPQPEPAEEAARLHAELTGPALEAWTDGELSSFWSVAGLCATGPSTCPSLELCRLTSWSSLSPDPKSELGPVKADGRLR
;
A
#
# COMPACT_ATOMS: atom_id res chain seq x y z
N MET A 1 12.99 2.21 -36.81
CA MET A 1 14.04 2.43 -35.80
C MET A 1 15.34 2.84 -36.50
N PRO A 2 16.14 3.73 -35.92
CA PRO A 2 17.40 4.19 -36.50
C PRO A 2 18.47 3.09 -36.52
N LYS A 3 19.34 3.10 -37.52
CA LYS A 3 20.31 2.01 -37.80
C LYS A 3 21.72 2.27 -37.26
N ALA A 4 22.18 3.52 -37.16
CA ALA A 4 23.49 3.88 -36.58
C ALA A 4 23.59 5.34 -36.08
N VAL A 5 24.43 5.63 -35.08
CA VAL A 5 24.76 7.00 -34.55
C VAL A 5 26.16 7.06 -33.94
N PRO A 6 26.86 8.20 -34.01
CA PRO A 6 28.17 8.42 -33.40
C PRO A 6 28.22 8.24 -31.87
N ARG A 7 29.33 7.66 -31.40
CA ARG A 7 29.79 7.69 -30.02
C ARG A 7 30.73 8.89 -29.85
N HIS A 8 30.52 9.71 -28.81
CA HIS A 8 31.34 10.90 -28.54
C HIS A 8 32.33 10.71 -27.39
N CYS A 9 32.21 9.61 -26.63
CA CYS A 9 33.18 9.26 -25.61
C CYS A 9 34.51 8.84 -26.25
N GLN A 10 35.60 9.52 -25.86
CA GLN A 10 36.96 9.29 -26.36
C GLN A 10 37.61 8.02 -25.80
N ARG A 11 36.97 7.36 -24.82
CA ARG A 11 37.49 6.14 -24.17
C ARG A 11 37.00 4.89 -24.88
N ALA A 12 37.84 3.88 -24.94
CA ALA A 12 37.54 2.59 -25.58
C ALA A 12 36.53 1.72 -24.79
N GLY A 13 36.26 2.03 -23.51
CA GLY A 13 35.38 1.25 -22.64
C GLY A 13 34.79 2.07 -21.50
N LYS A 14 34.16 1.38 -20.53
CA LYS A 14 33.59 2.01 -19.34
C LYS A 14 34.70 2.54 -18.44
N VAL A 15 34.65 3.83 -18.12
CA VAL A 15 35.50 4.47 -17.11
C VAL A 15 34.66 4.67 -15.86
N SER A 16 35.04 4.02 -14.77
CA SER A 16 34.40 4.22 -13.46
C SER A 16 35.50 4.29 -12.41
N PRO A 17 36.06 5.49 -12.13
CA PRO A 17 36.94 5.64 -10.99
C PRO A 17 36.16 5.26 -9.73
N GLY A 18 36.66 4.30 -8.96
CA GLY A 18 36.13 4.06 -7.62
C GLY A 18 36.38 5.30 -6.78
N ILE A 19 35.38 5.75 -6.02
CA ILE A 19 35.60 6.79 -5.00
C ILE A 19 36.13 6.07 -3.75
N PRO A 20 37.37 6.31 -3.33
CA PRO A 20 37.87 5.79 -2.06
C PRO A 20 36.98 6.33 -0.94
N TRP A 21 36.38 5.42 -0.16
CA TRP A 21 35.50 5.79 0.94
C TRP A 21 36.23 5.61 2.26
N ASP A 22 36.35 6.71 2.99
CA ASP A 22 36.86 6.79 4.34
C ASP A 22 35.96 7.78 5.09
N GLU A 23 35.35 7.34 6.19
CA GLU A 23 34.42 8.16 6.99
C GLU A 23 35.09 9.43 7.52
N VAL A 24 36.41 9.36 7.80
CA VAL A 24 37.19 10.52 8.25
C VAL A 24 37.33 11.55 7.14
N ARG A 25 37.55 11.11 5.89
CA ARG A 25 37.61 11.99 4.72
C ARG A 25 36.24 12.56 4.36
N ALA A 26 35.14 11.86 4.63
CA ALA A 26 33.80 12.35 4.35
C ALA A 26 33.45 13.62 5.15
N GLN A 27 33.94 13.72 6.40
CA GLN A 27 33.67 14.82 7.33
C GLN A 27 34.57 16.06 7.15
N GLN A 28 35.63 15.99 6.33
CA GLN A 28 36.50 17.14 6.09
C GLN A 28 35.77 18.30 5.39
N PRO A 29 36.10 19.57 5.70
CA PRO A 29 35.54 20.74 5.01
C PRO A 29 35.82 20.69 3.51
N VAL A 30 34.92 21.23 2.71
CA VAL A 30 35.09 21.36 1.26
C VAL A 30 35.35 22.82 0.93
N ASP A 31 36.34 23.08 0.07
CA ASP A 31 36.55 24.42 -0.47
C ASP A 31 35.42 24.77 -1.45
N GLY A 32 34.75 25.90 -1.21
CA GLY A 32 33.67 26.42 -2.06
C GLY A 32 32.26 26.29 -1.46
N PRO A 33 31.23 26.82 -2.15
CA PRO A 33 29.87 26.82 -1.64
C PRO A 33 29.27 25.40 -1.64
N PRO A 34 28.52 25.04 -0.58
CA PRO A 34 27.85 23.74 -0.50
C PRO A 34 26.89 23.56 -1.69
N VAL A 35 26.78 22.32 -2.16
CA VAL A 35 25.85 22.00 -3.25
C VAL A 35 24.40 22.20 -2.82
N ARG A 36 23.57 22.64 -3.77
CA ARG A 36 22.11 22.68 -3.64
C ARG A 36 21.49 21.56 -4.45
N ILE A 37 20.53 20.87 -3.86
CA ILE A 37 19.96 19.66 -4.46
C ILE A 37 18.54 19.96 -4.97
N ALA A 38 18.23 19.55 -6.20
CA ALA A 38 16.87 19.44 -6.70
C ALA A 38 16.36 18.00 -6.52
N TYR A 39 15.48 17.82 -5.54
CA TYR A 39 14.77 16.56 -5.30
C TYR A 39 13.55 16.45 -6.20
N MET A 40 13.57 15.47 -7.10
CA MET A 40 12.41 15.08 -7.90
C MET A 40 11.64 13.97 -7.19
N LEU A 41 10.57 14.33 -6.48
CA LEU A 41 9.72 13.36 -5.79
C LEU A 41 8.66 12.82 -6.75
N VAL A 42 8.67 11.52 -7.00
CA VAL A 42 7.73 10.83 -7.92
C VAL A 42 6.83 9.93 -7.10
N VAL A 43 5.59 10.36 -6.87
CA VAL A 43 4.71 9.78 -5.86
C VAL A 43 3.35 9.36 -6.43
N HIS A 44 2.77 8.33 -5.83
CA HIS A 44 1.44 7.79 -6.15
C HIS A 44 0.88 7.07 -4.91
N GLY A 45 -0.38 6.66 -4.97
CA GLY A 45 -1.06 5.96 -3.88
C GLY A 45 -1.69 6.91 -2.88
N ARG A 46 -1.70 6.54 -1.60
CA ARG A 46 -2.43 7.23 -0.52
C ARG A 46 -1.56 7.68 0.67
N ALA A 47 -0.30 7.25 0.73
CA ALA A 47 0.61 7.42 1.87
C ALA A 47 1.15 8.86 2.07
N ILE A 48 0.27 9.85 2.19
CA ILE A 48 0.66 11.26 2.38
C ILE A 48 1.46 11.49 3.67
N ARG A 49 1.09 10.81 4.78
CA ARG A 49 1.78 10.99 6.07
C ARG A 49 3.22 10.48 6.02
N GLN A 50 3.44 9.36 5.34
CA GLN A 50 4.80 8.87 5.07
C GLN A 50 5.58 9.82 4.15
N LEU A 51 4.94 10.38 3.11
CA LEU A 51 5.59 11.38 2.24
C LEU A 51 5.98 12.64 3.02
N LYS A 52 5.11 13.13 3.92
CA LYS A 52 5.43 14.26 4.82
C LYS A 52 6.62 13.92 5.72
N ARG A 53 6.65 12.72 6.30
CA ARG A 53 7.78 12.24 7.11
C ARG A 53 9.10 12.19 6.32
N LEU A 54 9.07 11.66 5.08
CA LEU A 54 10.22 11.68 4.17
C LEU A 54 10.68 13.13 3.90
N LEU A 55 9.75 14.01 3.51
CA LEU A 55 10.08 15.40 3.23
C LEU A 55 10.69 16.07 4.47
N LYS A 56 10.12 15.88 5.65
CA LYS A 56 10.63 16.39 6.93
C LYS A 56 12.10 15.99 7.16
N ALA A 57 12.44 14.74 6.86
CA ALA A 57 13.79 14.21 6.99
C ALA A 57 14.77 14.80 5.96
N VAL A 58 14.36 15.04 4.71
CA VAL A 58 15.26 15.54 3.66
C VAL A 58 15.23 17.06 3.48
N TYR A 59 14.27 17.76 4.09
CA TYR A 59 14.07 19.19 3.89
C TYR A 59 15.24 20.03 4.39
N HIS A 60 15.73 20.92 3.56
CA HIS A 60 16.56 22.04 3.99
C HIS A 60 16.24 23.25 3.10
N ARG A 61 16.23 24.47 3.67
CA ARG A 61 15.86 25.71 2.97
C ARG A 61 16.70 26.01 1.71
N GLN A 62 17.90 25.43 1.60
CA GLN A 62 18.79 25.63 0.45
C GLN A 62 18.52 24.66 -0.71
N HIS A 63 17.75 23.60 -0.48
CA HIS A 63 17.39 22.61 -1.50
C HIS A 63 16.05 22.93 -2.14
N PHE A 64 15.73 22.25 -3.22
CA PHE A 64 14.51 22.46 -3.99
C PHE A 64 13.77 21.13 -4.14
N PHE A 65 12.45 21.15 -4.04
CA PHE A 65 11.61 19.96 -4.10
C PHE A 65 10.58 20.12 -5.22
N TYR A 66 10.69 19.30 -6.25
CA TYR A 66 9.73 19.27 -7.35
C TYR A 66 8.98 17.95 -7.33
N VAL A 67 7.67 18.02 -7.11
CA VAL A 67 6.83 16.85 -6.83
C VAL A 67 5.93 16.55 -8.01
N HIS A 68 6.09 15.36 -8.57
CA HIS A 68 5.16 14.78 -9.53
C HIS A 68 4.25 13.78 -8.83
N VAL A 69 2.94 13.98 -8.98
CA VAL A 69 1.92 13.05 -8.49
C VAL A 69 1.23 12.37 -9.66
N ASP A 70 1.23 11.04 -9.68
CA ASP A 70 0.56 10.25 -10.72
C ASP A 70 -0.87 10.74 -10.97
N LYS A 71 -1.27 10.81 -12.24
CA LYS A 71 -2.58 11.35 -12.66
C LYS A 71 -3.77 10.62 -12.03
N ARG A 72 -3.60 9.36 -11.61
CA ARG A 72 -4.64 8.55 -10.94
C ARG A 72 -4.77 8.84 -9.45
N SER A 73 -3.76 9.42 -8.81
CA SER A 73 -3.74 9.65 -7.35
C SER A 73 -4.21 11.06 -6.99
N ASN A 74 -5.51 11.34 -7.16
CA ASN A 74 -6.07 12.69 -6.98
C ASN A 74 -6.08 13.17 -5.53
N TYR A 75 -6.44 12.33 -4.56
CA TYR A 75 -6.30 12.63 -3.13
C TYR A 75 -4.88 13.08 -2.78
N LEU A 76 -3.88 12.26 -3.11
CA LEU A 76 -2.48 12.59 -2.83
C LEU A 76 -2.06 13.90 -3.53
N HIS A 77 -2.58 14.17 -4.72
CA HIS A 77 -2.31 15.43 -5.42
C HIS A 77 -2.90 16.64 -4.67
N ARG A 78 -4.15 16.56 -4.18
CA ARG A 78 -4.75 17.63 -3.37
C ARG A 78 -3.90 17.91 -2.13
N GLU A 79 -3.54 16.86 -1.41
CA GLU A 79 -2.70 16.95 -0.22
C GLU A 79 -1.31 17.56 -0.49
N VAL A 80 -0.66 17.14 -1.58
CA VAL A 80 0.67 17.63 -1.96
C VAL A 80 0.61 19.09 -2.42
N VAL A 81 -0.47 19.52 -3.07
CA VAL A 81 -0.67 20.94 -3.45
C VAL A 81 -0.80 21.81 -2.21
N GLU A 82 -1.61 21.42 -1.23
CA GLU A 82 -1.75 22.18 0.03
C GLU A 82 -0.44 22.19 0.84
N LEU A 83 0.30 21.08 0.84
CA LEU A 83 1.63 21.02 1.43
C LEU A 83 2.60 21.99 0.74
N ALA A 84 2.65 22.01 -0.60
CA ALA A 84 3.60 22.82 -1.35
C ALA A 84 3.37 24.32 -1.14
N ARG A 85 2.15 24.77 -0.87
CA ARG A 85 1.83 26.17 -0.56
C ARG A 85 2.52 26.70 0.70
N GLN A 86 2.99 25.81 1.58
CA GLN A 86 3.61 26.20 2.85
C GLN A 86 5.10 26.54 2.71
N TYR A 87 5.73 26.22 1.57
CA TYR A 87 7.18 26.33 1.41
C TYR A 87 7.57 26.84 0.00
N ASP A 88 8.28 27.96 -0.07
CA ASP A 88 8.69 28.58 -1.35
C ASP A 88 9.60 27.70 -2.24
N ASN A 89 10.34 26.79 -1.61
CA ASN A 89 11.24 25.85 -2.27
C ASN A 89 10.60 24.48 -2.58
N VAL A 90 9.27 24.35 -2.45
CA VAL A 90 8.50 23.15 -2.82
C VAL A 90 7.52 23.51 -3.92
N ARG A 91 7.55 22.79 -5.05
CA ARG A 91 6.65 23.00 -6.19
C ARG A 91 6.08 21.68 -6.68
N VAL A 92 4.87 21.73 -7.21
CA VAL A 92 4.20 20.58 -7.83
C VAL A 92 4.22 20.75 -9.35
N THR A 93 4.47 19.66 -10.08
CA THR A 93 4.41 19.69 -11.55
C THR A 93 3.01 20.11 -12.01
N PRO A 94 2.85 21.12 -12.89
CA PRO A 94 1.53 21.53 -13.37
C PRO A 94 0.91 20.51 -14.33
N TRP A 95 1.73 19.59 -14.84
CA TRP A 95 1.34 18.47 -15.67
C TRP A 95 1.46 17.17 -14.88
N ARG A 96 0.60 16.19 -15.16
CA ARG A 96 0.61 14.88 -14.51
C ARG A 96 0.53 13.80 -15.58
N MET A 97 1.24 12.70 -15.35
CA MET A 97 1.27 11.54 -16.26
C MET A 97 0.80 10.32 -15.48
N VAL A 98 0.25 9.34 -16.19
CA VAL A 98 -0.02 8.01 -15.64
C VAL A 98 1.29 7.21 -15.74
N THR A 99 2.04 7.15 -14.65
CA THR A 99 3.37 6.51 -14.62
C THR A 99 3.23 5.07 -14.14
N ILE A 100 2.76 4.19 -15.03
CA ILE A 100 2.62 2.76 -14.74
C ILE A 100 3.98 2.10 -14.51
N TRP A 101 3.97 0.97 -13.81
CA TRP A 101 5.18 0.17 -13.62
C TRP A 101 5.77 -0.23 -14.98
N GLY A 102 7.07 0.01 -15.20
CA GLY A 102 7.74 -0.29 -16.47
C GLY A 102 7.42 0.66 -17.63
N GLY A 103 6.49 1.61 -17.48
CA GLY A 103 6.02 2.50 -18.53
C GLY A 103 7.10 3.41 -19.13
N ALA A 104 6.96 3.71 -20.42
CA ALA A 104 7.76 4.69 -21.15
C ALA A 104 7.59 6.13 -20.60
N SER A 105 6.39 6.42 -20.08
CA SER A 105 5.97 7.68 -19.47
C SER A 105 6.85 8.10 -18.31
N LEU A 106 7.47 7.16 -17.57
CA LEU A 106 8.38 7.49 -16.48
C LEU A 106 9.62 8.26 -16.96
N LEU A 107 10.24 7.83 -18.06
CA LEU A 107 11.37 8.57 -18.64
C LEU A 107 10.91 9.92 -19.20
N ARG A 108 9.75 9.95 -19.87
CA ARG A 108 9.17 11.20 -20.39
C ARG A 108 8.92 12.22 -19.28
N MET A 109 8.43 11.76 -18.13
CA MET A 109 8.25 12.55 -16.92
C MET A 109 9.60 13.11 -16.44
N TYR A 110 10.64 12.28 -16.26
CA TYR A 110 11.95 12.76 -15.83
C TYR A 110 12.56 13.78 -16.79
N LEU A 111 12.49 13.54 -18.11
CA LEU A 111 13.06 14.46 -19.10
C LEU A 111 12.31 15.80 -19.12
N ARG A 112 10.99 15.78 -18.88
CA ARG A 112 10.19 17.01 -18.79
C ARG A 112 10.49 17.75 -17.47
N SER A 113 10.60 17.05 -16.35
CA SER A 113 10.91 17.70 -15.07
C SER A 113 12.32 18.28 -15.03
N MET A 114 13.30 17.61 -15.65
CA MET A 114 14.65 18.17 -15.82
C MET A 114 14.63 19.45 -16.65
N ARG A 115 13.81 19.52 -17.72
CA ARG A 115 13.65 20.76 -18.51
C ARG A 115 13.03 21.86 -17.65
N ASP A 116 11.90 21.57 -16.99
CA ASP A 116 11.23 22.54 -16.12
C ASP A 116 12.21 23.10 -15.07
N LEU A 117 12.96 22.23 -14.38
CA LEU A 117 13.92 22.59 -13.34
C LEU A 117 15.08 23.47 -13.84
N LEU A 118 15.52 23.29 -15.09
CA LEU A 118 16.53 24.16 -15.71
C LEU A 118 15.98 25.56 -16.03
N GLU A 119 14.66 25.68 -16.18
CA GLU A 119 13.97 26.93 -16.54
C GLU A 119 13.37 27.64 -15.32
N VAL A 120 13.34 27.01 -14.13
CA VAL A 120 12.79 27.63 -12.92
C VAL A 120 13.64 28.83 -12.47
N PRO A 121 13.09 30.06 -12.46
CA PRO A 121 13.82 31.22 -11.99
C PRO A 121 14.19 31.10 -10.51
N GLY A 122 15.44 31.43 -10.18
CA GLY A 122 15.96 31.43 -8.80
C GLY A 122 16.38 30.07 -8.25
N TRP A 123 16.06 28.95 -8.92
CA TRP A 123 16.46 27.61 -8.49
C TRP A 123 17.78 27.21 -9.13
N ALA A 124 18.90 27.67 -8.57
CA ALA A 124 20.24 27.30 -9.06
C ALA A 124 20.78 26.06 -8.34
N TRP A 125 20.27 24.89 -8.71
CA TRP A 125 20.66 23.59 -8.17
C TRP A 125 21.88 22.98 -8.89
N ASP A 126 22.54 22.03 -8.23
CA ASP A 126 23.76 21.37 -8.69
C ASP A 126 23.54 19.88 -8.97
N PHE A 127 22.69 19.23 -8.19
CA PHE A 127 22.38 17.81 -8.33
C PHE A 127 20.88 17.57 -8.50
N PHE A 128 20.55 16.62 -9.38
CA PHE A 128 19.20 16.07 -9.52
C PHE A 128 19.13 14.73 -8.79
N ILE A 129 18.23 14.60 -7.82
CA ILE A 129 18.02 13.35 -7.07
C ILE A 129 16.54 12.94 -7.16
N ASN A 130 16.26 11.79 -7.75
CA ASN A 130 14.92 11.23 -7.78
C ASN A 130 14.63 10.33 -6.56
N LEU A 131 13.48 10.53 -5.92
CA LEU A 131 12.99 9.71 -4.82
C LEU A 131 11.53 9.33 -5.07
N SER A 132 11.12 8.15 -4.60
CA SER A 132 9.71 7.80 -4.46
C SER A 132 9.23 8.05 -3.03
N ALA A 133 7.92 7.96 -2.78
CA ALA A 133 7.37 8.00 -1.42
C ALA A 133 7.86 6.85 -0.50
N THR A 134 8.51 5.83 -1.09
CA THR A 134 9.03 4.64 -0.39
C THR A 134 10.54 4.64 -0.24
N ASP A 135 11.23 5.73 -0.60
CA ASP A 135 12.64 5.94 -0.28
C ASP A 135 12.75 6.62 1.11
N TYR A 136 13.86 6.40 1.83
CA TYR A 136 14.18 7.13 3.06
C TYR A 136 15.70 7.37 3.16
N PRO A 137 16.16 8.51 3.73
CA PRO A 137 17.59 8.75 3.94
C PRO A 137 18.19 7.74 4.93
N THR A 138 19.46 7.39 4.72
CA THR A 138 20.26 6.52 5.62
C THR A 138 21.46 7.23 6.25
N ARG A 139 21.67 8.49 5.90
CA ARG A 139 22.72 9.40 6.38
C ARG A 139 22.13 10.80 6.46
N THR A 140 22.76 11.70 7.21
CA THR A 140 22.23 13.04 7.42
C THR A 140 22.35 13.90 6.14
N ASN A 141 21.61 15.01 6.11
CA ASN A 141 21.71 15.98 5.03
C ASN A 141 23.12 16.58 4.94
N GLU A 142 23.76 16.80 6.07
CA GLU A 142 25.10 17.39 6.19
C GLU A 142 26.14 16.46 5.56
N GLU A 143 26.06 15.16 5.86
CA GLU A 143 26.93 14.15 5.23
C GLU A 143 26.71 14.07 3.72
N LEU A 144 25.45 14.12 3.25
CA LEU A 144 25.11 14.10 1.84
C LEU A 144 25.68 15.32 1.10
N VAL A 145 25.47 16.53 1.65
CA VAL A 145 25.96 17.78 1.06
C VAL A 145 27.49 17.79 1.04
N ALA A 146 28.15 17.35 2.11
CA ALA A 146 29.61 17.26 2.15
C ALA A 146 30.15 16.30 1.08
N PHE A 147 29.55 15.12 0.95
CA PHE A 147 29.96 14.13 -0.05
C PHE A 147 29.76 14.63 -1.49
N LEU A 148 28.59 15.18 -1.79
CA LEU A 148 28.29 15.68 -3.14
C LEU A 148 29.09 16.93 -3.49
N SER A 149 29.42 17.79 -2.52
CA SER A 149 30.27 18.96 -2.76
C SER A 149 31.69 18.56 -3.18
N LYS A 150 32.25 17.49 -2.61
CA LYS A 150 33.55 16.93 -3.01
C LYS A 150 33.54 16.29 -4.40
N ASN A 151 32.37 15.90 -4.88
CA ASN A 151 32.20 15.12 -6.10
C ASN A 151 31.24 15.83 -7.09
N ARG A 152 31.26 17.16 -7.12
CA ARG A 152 30.29 18.01 -7.85
C ARG A 152 30.26 17.74 -9.35
N ASP A 153 31.38 17.27 -9.91
CA ASP A 153 31.55 16.97 -11.34
C ASP A 153 31.19 15.52 -11.70
N LYS A 154 30.70 14.71 -10.75
CA LYS A 154 30.42 13.27 -10.94
C LYS A 154 28.93 12.96 -11.14
N ASN A 155 28.67 11.87 -11.86
CA ASN A 155 27.36 11.29 -12.10
C ASN A 155 27.26 9.89 -11.47
N PHE A 156 26.26 9.69 -10.60
CA PHE A 156 26.13 8.49 -9.77
C PHE A 156 25.06 7.54 -10.32
N LEU A 157 25.48 6.56 -11.13
CA LEU A 157 24.57 5.57 -11.74
C LEU A 157 25.08 4.16 -11.48
N LYS A 158 24.21 3.26 -11.02
CA LYS A 158 24.58 1.86 -10.79
C LYS A 158 24.28 1.01 -12.01
N SER A 159 25.27 0.31 -12.54
CA SER A 159 25.10 -0.68 -13.61
C SER A 159 24.78 -2.07 -13.04
N HIS A 160 24.23 -2.95 -13.87
CA HIS A 160 23.85 -4.31 -13.47
C HIS A 160 25.03 -5.23 -13.08
N GLY A 161 26.26 -4.91 -13.50
CA GLY A 161 27.48 -5.62 -13.12
C GLY A 161 27.53 -7.11 -13.52
N ARG A 162 26.83 -7.49 -14.59
CA ARG A 162 26.67 -8.87 -15.08
C ARG A 162 26.87 -8.93 -16.60
N ASP A 163 26.72 -10.11 -17.20
CA ASP A 163 26.72 -10.26 -18.66
C ASP A 163 25.71 -9.31 -19.35
N ASN A 164 26.19 -8.52 -20.31
CA ASN A 164 25.41 -7.47 -20.98
C ASN A 164 24.36 -8.07 -21.94
N SER A 165 24.71 -9.15 -22.65
CA SER A 165 23.78 -9.84 -23.56
C SER A 165 22.57 -10.38 -22.80
N ARG A 166 22.79 -10.95 -21.61
CA ARG A 166 21.73 -11.41 -20.71
C ARG A 166 20.92 -10.25 -20.14
N PHE A 167 21.53 -9.12 -19.83
CA PHE A 167 20.82 -7.92 -19.39
C PHE A 167 19.86 -7.41 -20.47
N ILE A 168 20.33 -7.25 -21.71
CA ILE A 168 19.52 -6.83 -22.86
C ILE A 168 18.27 -7.70 -23.01
N LYS A 169 18.46 -9.03 -23.01
CA LYS A 169 17.35 -9.99 -23.13
C LYS A 169 16.40 -9.94 -21.94
N LYS A 170 16.90 -9.81 -20.71
CA LYS A 170 16.06 -9.77 -19.49
C LYS A 170 15.24 -8.49 -19.35
N GLN A 171 15.80 -7.37 -19.75
CA GLN A 171 15.11 -6.08 -19.76
C GLN A 171 14.16 -5.92 -20.95
N GLY A 172 14.18 -6.86 -21.92
CA GLY A 172 13.41 -6.75 -23.15
C GLY A 172 13.86 -5.59 -24.03
N LEU A 173 15.14 -5.18 -23.97
CA LEU A 173 15.66 -4.09 -24.80
C LEU A 173 15.66 -4.44 -26.29
N ASP A 174 15.70 -5.73 -26.62
CA ASP A 174 15.54 -6.32 -27.95
C ASP A 174 14.06 -6.49 -28.38
N ARG A 175 13.13 -5.96 -27.58
CA ARG A 175 11.68 -5.97 -27.88
C ARG A 175 11.15 -4.55 -28.07
N LEU A 176 10.17 -4.42 -28.93
CA LEU A 176 9.43 -3.18 -29.15
C LEU A 176 8.22 -3.15 -28.22
N PHE A 177 8.09 -2.07 -27.44
CA PHE A 177 6.94 -1.84 -26.57
C PHE A 177 6.22 -0.55 -26.94
N HIS A 178 4.91 -0.48 -26.68
CA HIS A 178 4.13 0.75 -26.80
C HIS A 178 3.27 0.94 -25.56
N GLU A 179 3.35 2.12 -24.95
CA GLU A 179 2.48 2.50 -23.83
C GLU A 179 1.19 3.11 -24.37
N CYS A 180 0.07 2.43 -24.14
CA CYS A 180 -1.27 2.88 -24.49
C CYS A 180 -2.29 2.32 -23.48
N ASP A 181 -3.34 3.08 -23.17
CA ASP A 181 -4.42 2.69 -22.25
C ASP A 181 -3.94 2.19 -20.88
N SER A 182 -2.91 2.84 -20.33
CA SER A 182 -2.26 2.46 -19.05
C SER A 182 -1.69 1.03 -19.05
N HIS A 183 -1.30 0.51 -20.22
CA HIS A 183 -0.64 -0.79 -20.38
C HIS A 183 0.61 -0.68 -21.28
N MET A 184 1.61 -1.53 -21.03
CA MET A 184 2.79 -1.69 -21.90
C MET A 184 2.64 -2.91 -22.81
N TRP A 185 2.22 -2.64 -24.04
CA TRP A 185 2.01 -3.64 -25.08
C TRP A 185 3.33 -4.06 -25.73
N ARG A 186 3.61 -5.37 -25.80
CA ARG A 186 4.77 -5.89 -26.54
C ARG A 186 4.39 -6.15 -27.99
N LEU A 187 4.97 -5.36 -28.90
CA LEU A 187 4.60 -5.36 -30.32
C LEU A 187 5.44 -6.30 -31.20
N GLY A 188 6.61 -6.72 -30.73
CA GLY A 188 7.49 -7.62 -31.49
C GLY A 188 8.96 -7.50 -31.12
N GLU A 189 9.82 -8.08 -31.95
CA GLU A 189 11.27 -7.98 -31.81
C GLU A 189 11.80 -6.70 -32.46
N ARG A 190 12.96 -6.22 -32.00
CA ARG A 190 13.71 -5.15 -32.65
C ARG A 190 15.21 -5.40 -32.52
N GLN A 191 15.99 -4.90 -33.47
CA GLN A 191 17.44 -4.92 -33.38
C GLN A 191 17.95 -3.84 -32.42
N ILE A 192 19.03 -4.15 -31.71
CA ILE A 192 19.79 -3.15 -30.95
C ILE A 192 20.58 -2.31 -31.97
N PRO A 193 20.37 -0.98 -32.03
CA PRO A 193 21.01 -0.12 -33.01
C PRO A 193 22.55 -0.17 -32.95
N ALA A 194 23.21 -0.15 -34.12
CA ALA A 194 24.67 -0.02 -34.22
C ALA A 194 25.08 1.46 -34.01
N GLY A 195 24.95 1.95 -32.78
CA GLY A 195 25.01 3.37 -32.44
C GLY A 195 23.63 3.94 -32.05
N ILE A 196 23.57 5.08 -31.39
CA ILE A 196 22.49 5.41 -30.44
C ILE A 196 21.61 6.64 -30.80
N VAL A 197 20.39 6.48 -31.36
CA VAL A 197 19.35 7.55 -31.31
C VAL A 197 18.47 7.30 -30.09
N LEU A 198 18.89 7.87 -28.98
CA LEU A 198 18.38 7.55 -27.65
C LEU A 198 16.89 7.87 -27.48
N ARG A 199 16.46 9.08 -27.84
CA ARG A 199 15.10 9.54 -27.52
C ARG A 199 14.03 8.71 -28.22
N GLN A 200 14.18 8.46 -29.52
CA GLN A 200 13.20 7.66 -30.28
C GLN A 200 13.22 6.19 -29.86
N PHE A 201 14.40 5.60 -29.62
CA PHE A 201 14.51 4.23 -29.15
C PHE A 201 13.81 4.01 -27.79
N TYR A 202 14.09 4.90 -26.83
CA TYR A 202 13.56 4.81 -25.47
C TYR A 202 12.10 5.23 -25.33
N THR A 203 11.49 5.84 -26.36
CA THR A 203 10.04 6.08 -26.42
C THR A 203 9.25 4.77 -26.48
N TYR A 204 9.82 3.72 -27.07
CA TYR A 204 9.18 2.43 -27.28
C TYR A 204 9.89 1.30 -26.51
N THR A 205 10.34 1.59 -25.29
CA THR A 205 11.17 0.70 -24.47
C THR A 205 10.53 0.49 -23.11
N LEU A 206 10.51 -0.77 -22.65
CA LEU A 206 10.15 -1.15 -21.28
C LEU A 206 11.25 -0.71 -20.30
N LEU A 207 10.86 -0.22 -19.12
CA LEU A 207 11.79 0.21 -18.05
C LEU A 207 12.87 1.18 -18.57
N PRO A 208 12.50 2.22 -19.34
CA PRO A 208 13.49 3.00 -20.09
C PRO A 208 14.48 3.75 -19.18
N ALA A 209 14.05 4.19 -18.00
CA ALA A 209 14.87 4.90 -17.04
C ALA A 209 16.01 4.03 -16.46
N GLU A 210 15.91 2.70 -16.54
CA GLU A 210 16.94 1.78 -16.02
C GLU A 210 18.15 1.60 -16.95
N SER A 211 18.11 2.17 -18.16
CA SER A 211 19.23 2.09 -19.11
C SER A 211 19.44 3.35 -19.94
N PHE A 212 18.44 4.22 -20.10
CA PHE A 212 18.56 5.46 -20.88
C PHE A 212 19.75 6.31 -20.40
N PHE A 213 19.78 6.68 -19.11
CA PHE A 213 20.80 7.58 -18.58
C PHE A 213 22.20 6.97 -18.64
N HIS A 214 22.34 5.67 -18.37
CA HIS A 214 23.60 4.95 -18.52
C HIS A 214 24.09 4.98 -19.97
N THR A 215 23.21 4.64 -20.91
CA THR A 215 23.52 4.59 -22.35
C THR A 215 23.92 5.98 -22.87
N VAL A 216 23.21 7.03 -22.43
CA VAL A 216 23.54 8.43 -22.77
C VAL A 216 24.92 8.77 -22.23
N LEU A 217 25.14 8.61 -20.92
CA LEU A 217 26.33 9.10 -20.24
C LEU A 217 27.60 8.40 -20.76
N GLU A 218 27.59 7.06 -20.85
CA GLU A 218 28.75 6.26 -21.27
C GLU A 218 29.18 6.54 -22.72
N ASN A 219 28.32 7.15 -23.54
CA ASN A 219 28.62 7.47 -24.94
C ASN A 219 28.70 8.98 -25.21
N SER A 220 28.49 9.80 -24.19
CA SER A 220 28.60 11.26 -24.25
C SER A 220 30.05 11.74 -24.03
N PRO A 221 30.35 13.03 -24.28
CA PRO A 221 31.62 13.64 -23.88
C PRO A 221 31.90 13.57 -22.37
N ALA A 222 30.86 13.41 -21.54
CA ALA A 222 30.96 13.35 -20.08
C ALA A 222 31.18 11.92 -19.53
N CYS A 223 31.56 10.95 -20.37
CA CYS A 223 31.65 9.54 -19.98
C CYS A 223 32.63 9.26 -18.81
N GLU A 224 33.62 10.13 -18.56
CA GLU A 224 34.56 10.00 -17.44
C GLU A 224 33.98 10.44 -16.08
N SER A 225 32.83 11.11 -16.08
CA SER A 225 32.16 11.54 -14.84
C SER A 225 31.36 10.41 -14.16
N LEU A 226 31.18 9.27 -14.82
CA LEU A 226 30.40 8.15 -14.30
C LEU A 226 31.10 7.50 -13.09
N VAL A 227 30.34 7.38 -12.01
CA VAL A 227 30.68 6.56 -10.84
C VAL A 227 29.67 5.43 -10.77
N ASP A 228 30.14 4.17 -10.81
CA ASP A 228 29.29 2.96 -10.75
C ASP A 228 28.75 2.67 -9.33
N ASN A 229 28.10 3.68 -8.76
CA ASN A 229 27.39 3.65 -7.49
C ASN A 229 26.27 4.70 -7.56
N ASN A 230 25.03 4.29 -7.38
CA ASN A 230 23.87 5.21 -7.32
C ASN A 230 23.62 5.78 -5.92
N LEU A 231 24.48 5.46 -4.95
CA LEU A 231 24.37 5.87 -3.56
C LEU A 231 23.12 5.34 -2.84
N ARG A 232 22.53 4.24 -3.34
CA ARG A 232 21.34 3.61 -2.78
C ARG A 232 21.58 2.21 -2.24
N VAL A 233 20.83 1.86 -1.20
CA VAL A 233 20.55 0.47 -0.82
C VAL A 233 19.16 0.08 -1.33
N THR A 234 19.07 -0.97 -2.13
CA THR A 234 17.78 -1.50 -2.63
C THR A 234 17.60 -2.92 -2.10
N ASN A 235 16.54 -3.17 -1.32
CA ASN A 235 16.32 -4.45 -0.63
C ASN A 235 15.80 -5.54 -1.58
N TRP A 236 16.68 -6.04 -2.46
CA TRP A 236 16.33 -7.10 -3.39
C TRP A 236 16.32 -8.47 -2.72
N ASN A 237 15.13 -9.06 -2.55
CA ASN A 237 14.98 -10.50 -2.29
C ASN A 237 14.20 -11.16 -3.44
N ARG A 238 14.93 -11.72 -4.41
CA ARG A 238 14.32 -12.29 -5.63
C ARG A 238 13.38 -13.46 -5.36
N LYS A 239 13.54 -14.19 -4.25
CA LYS A 239 12.64 -15.30 -3.90
C LYS A 239 11.21 -14.82 -3.62
N LEU A 240 11.07 -13.59 -3.13
CA LEU A 240 9.79 -12.97 -2.79
C LEU A 240 9.37 -11.93 -3.83
N GLY A 241 10.29 -11.09 -4.29
CA GLY A 241 9.97 -9.93 -5.14
C GLY A 241 9.82 -10.19 -6.65
N CYS A 242 10.17 -11.38 -7.15
CA CYS A 242 10.06 -11.75 -8.58
C CYS A 242 8.92 -12.75 -8.81
N LYS A 243 7.66 -12.28 -8.79
CA LYS A 243 6.46 -13.13 -8.93
C LYS A 243 5.66 -12.86 -10.20
N CYS A 244 6.20 -12.06 -11.13
CA CYS A 244 5.48 -11.61 -12.33
C CYS A 244 4.15 -10.90 -11.98
N GLN A 245 4.11 -10.21 -10.84
CA GLN A 245 2.91 -9.58 -10.30
C GLN A 245 2.33 -8.46 -11.20
N TYR A 246 3.13 -7.93 -12.12
CA TYR A 246 2.75 -6.82 -13.02
C TYR A 246 2.23 -7.28 -14.39
N LYS A 247 1.95 -8.57 -14.58
CA LYS A 247 1.52 -9.13 -15.89
C LYS A 247 0.22 -8.49 -16.44
N HIS A 248 -0.61 -7.93 -15.57
CA HIS A 248 -1.84 -7.23 -15.93
C HIS A 248 -1.62 -5.75 -16.33
N ILE A 249 -0.39 -5.23 -16.19
CA ILE A 249 -0.01 -3.85 -16.54
C ILE A 249 1.02 -3.83 -17.68
N VAL A 250 1.83 -4.88 -17.81
CA VAL A 250 2.87 -4.98 -18.82
C VAL A 250 2.95 -6.39 -19.40
N ASP A 251 3.29 -6.50 -20.69
CA ASP A 251 3.52 -7.78 -21.37
C ASP A 251 4.93 -8.35 -21.08
N TRP A 252 5.33 -8.33 -19.80
CA TRP A 252 6.64 -8.80 -19.33
C TRP A 252 6.60 -9.20 -17.86
N CYS A 253 7.55 -10.03 -17.42
CA CYS A 253 7.69 -10.36 -16.00
C CYS A 253 8.72 -9.45 -15.33
N GLY A 254 8.25 -8.71 -14.31
CA GLY A 254 9.05 -7.84 -13.47
C GLY A 254 9.45 -8.43 -12.13
N CYS A 255 10.35 -7.73 -11.46
CA CYS A 255 10.62 -7.89 -10.03
C CYS A 255 10.45 -6.54 -9.32
N SER A 256 10.26 -6.56 -8.01
CA SER A 256 10.36 -5.35 -7.18
C SER A 256 11.05 -5.61 -5.85
N PRO A 257 11.74 -4.61 -5.28
CA PRO A 257 12.38 -4.75 -3.97
C PRO A 257 11.34 -4.97 -2.86
N ASN A 258 11.76 -5.68 -1.83
CA ASN A 258 10.99 -5.88 -0.61
C ASN A 258 11.04 -4.63 0.28
N ASP A 259 10.10 -4.53 1.20
CA ASP A 259 10.15 -3.53 2.25
C ASP A 259 11.17 -3.93 3.32
N PHE A 260 11.85 -2.94 3.90
CA PHE A 260 12.76 -3.16 5.03
C PHE A 260 11.99 -3.51 6.29
N LYS A 261 12.65 -4.27 7.18
CA LYS A 261 12.16 -4.64 8.50
C LYS A 261 13.21 -4.31 9.57
N PRO A 262 12.88 -4.33 10.88
CA PRO A 262 13.81 -3.90 11.94
C PRO A 262 15.15 -4.68 11.90
N GLN A 263 15.11 -5.98 11.60
CA GLN A 263 16.30 -6.82 11.46
C GLN A 263 17.25 -6.41 10.34
N ASP A 264 16.79 -5.63 9.35
CA ASP A 264 17.62 -5.14 8.27
C ASP A 264 18.42 -3.88 8.65
N PHE A 265 18.16 -3.27 9.82
CA PHE A 265 18.81 -2.02 10.21
C PHE A 265 20.34 -2.12 10.24
N LEU A 266 20.90 -3.22 10.77
CA LEU A 266 22.34 -3.46 10.76
C LEU A 266 22.93 -3.48 9.33
N ARG A 267 22.16 -4.00 8.35
CA ARG A 267 22.57 -4.02 6.93
C ARG A 267 22.60 -2.63 6.32
N LEU A 268 21.79 -1.69 6.83
CA LEU A 268 21.82 -0.28 6.40
C LEU A 268 23.07 0.43 6.93
N GLN A 269 23.57 0.04 8.10
CA GLN A 269 24.76 0.64 8.71
C GLN A 269 26.08 0.07 8.13
N GLN A 270 26.12 -1.23 7.84
CA GLN A 270 27.36 -1.94 7.48
C GLN A 270 27.69 -1.96 5.98
N VAL A 271 27.30 -0.91 5.23
CA VAL A 271 27.55 -0.86 3.79
C VAL A 271 28.96 -0.35 3.51
N SER A 272 29.79 -1.17 2.84
CA SER A 272 31.19 -0.86 2.51
C SER A 272 31.40 0.22 1.44
N ARG A 273 30.31 0.80 0.92
CA ARG A 273 30.31 1.86 -0.11
C ARG A 273 29.44 3.03 0.35
N PRO A 274 29.70 4.26 -0.12
CA PRO A 274 28.87 5.40 0.25
C PRO A 274 27.43 5.19 -0.22
N THR A 275 26.49 5.31 0.72
CA THR A 275 25.04 5.25 0.49
C THR A 275 24.33 6.25 1.38
N PHE A 276 23.34 6.95 0.82
CA PHE A 276 22.63 8.04 1.48
C PHE A 276 21.11 7.85 1.52
N PHE A 277 20.59 6.90 0.72
CA PHE A 277 19.16 6.55 0.75
C PHE A 277 18.97 5.05 0.60
N ALA A 278 17.85 4.55 1.08
CA ALA A 278 17.44 3.17 0.93
C ALA A 278 15.98 3.06 0.49
N ARG A 279 15.64 1.91 -0.11
CA ARG A 279 14.25 1.54 -0.43
C ARG A 279 14.02 0.02 -0.47
N LYS A 280 12.81 -0.48 -0.16
CA LYS A 280 11.56 0.28 0.07
C LYS A 280 11.16 0.31 1.54
N PHE A 281 10.37 1.33 1.89
CA PHE A 281 9.70 1.47 3.18
C PHE A 281 8.22 1.74 2.95
N GLU A 282 7.35 1.03 3.67
CA GLU A 282 5.89 1.21 3.63
C GLU A 282 5.36 1.13 5.07
N SER A 283 4.78 2.22 5.58
CA SER A 283 4.27 2.29 6.96
C SER A 283 3.11 1.32 7.23
N THR A 284 2.36 0.90 6.20
CA THR A 284 1.33 -0.15 6.32
C THR A 284 1.92 -1.56 6.40
N VAL A 285 3.23 -1.72 6.21
CA VAL A 285 3.94 -3.02 6.18
C VAL A 285 4.88 -3.15 7.38
N ASN A 286 5.64 -2.12 7.71
CA ASN A 286 6.42 -1.99 8.95
C ASN A 286 6.87 -0.53 9.11
N GLN A 287 6.34 0.15 10.11
CA GLN A 287 6.73 1.50 10.50
C GLN A 287 7.90 1.50 11.49
N GLU A 288 8.06 0.44 12.29
CA GLU A 288 9.13 0.36 13.30
C GLU A 288 10.53 0.63 12.72
N VAL A 289 10.85 0.05 11.55
CA VAL A 289 12.15 0.29 10.90
C VAL A 289 12.36 1.77 10.51
N LEU A 290 11.29 2.49 10.15
CA LEU A 290 11.35 3.92 9.85
C LEU A 290 11.58 4.75 11.12
N GLU A 291 11.02 4.32 12.26
CA GLU A 291 11.28 4.94 13.57
C GLU A 291 12.72 4.74 14.01
N ILE A 292 13.23 3.51 13.95
CA ILE A 292 14.63 3.21 14.29
C ILE A 292 15.57 4.06 13.42
N LEU A 293 15.31 4.13 12.11
CA LEU A 293 16.14 4.89 11.19
C LEU A 293 16.05 6.41 11.41
N ASP A 294 14.85 6.96 11.64
CA ASP A 294 14.68 8.39 11.92
C ASP A 294 15.36 8.81 13.22
N PHE A 295 15.22 8.00 14.28
CA PHE A 295 15.82 8.29 15.59
C PHE A 295 17.34 8.15 15.53
N HIS A 296 17.85 7.19 14.76
CA HIS A 296 19.29 7.06 14.54
C HIS A 296 19.89 8.30 13.86
N LEU A 297 19.18 8.89 12.88
CA LEU A 297 19.67 10.04 12.12
C LEU A 297 19.49 11.37 12.83
N TYR A 298 18.40 11.56 13.58
CA TYR A 298 17.97 12.86 14.07
C TYR A 298 17.64 12.90 15.57
N GLY A 299 17.98 11.84 16.32
CA GLY A 299 17.67 11.69 17.74
C GLY A 299 16.19 11.38 18.01
N SER A 300 15.86 11.00 19.23
CA SER A 300 14.48 10.72 19.64
C SER A 300 13.62 11.98 19.70
N TYR A 301 12.32 11.83 19.49
CA TYR A 301 11.35 12.87 19.83
C TYR A 301 11.30 13.10 21.35
N PRO A 302 10.84 14.28 21.82
CA PRO A 302 10.69 14.54 23.25
C PRO A 302 9.80 13.49 23.96
N PRO A 303 10.09 13.15 25.23
CA PRO A 303 9.23 12.25 26.01
C PRO A 303 7.78 12.75 26.03
N GLY A 304 6.83 11.82 25.89
CA GLY A 304 5.40 12.15 25.85
C GLY A 304 4.87 12.61 24.50
N THR A 305 5.70 12.64 23.44
CA THR A 305 5.21 12.90 22.07
C THR A 305 4.18 11.84 21.67
N PRO A 306 2.94 12.23 21.31
CA PRO A 306 1.87 11.29 20.98
C PRO A 306 2.11 10.62 19.63
N ALA A 307 1.34 9.56 19.38
CA ALA A 307 1.18 8.94 18.07
C ALA A 307 2.45 8.43 17.39
N LEU A 308 3.60 8.30 18.09
CA LEU A 308 4.85 7.83 17.46
C LEU A 308 4.67 6.46 16.80
N LYS A 309 4.02 5.53 17.50
CA LYS A 309 3.70 4.17 17.04
C LYS A 309 2.45 4.05 16.14
N ALA A 310 1.67 5.13 16.02
CA ALA A 310 0.43 5.12 15.25
C ALA A 310 0.69 5.45 13.77
N TYR A 311 -0.13 4.94 12.87
CA TYR A 311 -0.11 5.34 11.45
C TYR A 311 -1.52 5.39 10.90
N TRP A 312 -1.79 6.41 10.08
CA TRP A 312 -3.08 6.59 9.43
C TRP A 312 -2.88 6.77 7.93
N GLU A 313 -3.67 6.04 7.17
CA GLU A 313 -3.67 6.15 5.71
C GLU A 313 -5.10 6.27 5.19
N ASN A 314 -5.39 7.37 4.50
CA ASN A 314 -6.70 7.60 3.93
C ASN A 314 -6.93 6.68 2.73
N THR A 315 -7.95 5.82 2.79
CA THR A 315 -8.34 4.95 1.67
C THR A 315 -9.47 5.55 0.83
N TYR A 316 -10.24 6.49 1.39
CA TYR A 316 -11.33 7.16 0.69
C TYR A 316 -11.52 8.60 1.16
N ASP A 317 -11.83 9.47 0.21
CA ASP A 317 -12.10 10.89 0.41
C ASP A 317 -13.24 11.31 -0.52
N VAL A 318 -14.25 12.01 0.03
CA VAL A 318 -15.50 12.33 -0.69
C VAL A 318 -15.27 13.16 -1.95
N ALA A 319 -14.18 13.93 -2.02
CA ALA A 319 -13.84 14.70 -3.22
C ALA A 319 -13.45 13.81 -4.42
N ASP A 320 -13.15 12.52 -4.20
CA ASP A 320 -12.95 11.53 -5.28
C ASP A 320 -14.28 10.93 -5.77
N GLY A 321 -15.41 11.22 -5.10
CA GLY A 321 -16.72 10.65 -5.39
C GLY A 321 -16.82 9.14 -5.18
N PRO A 322 -17.97 8.51 -5.47
CA PRO A 322 -18.17 7.08 -5.26
C PRO A 322 -17.36 6.20 -6.23
N SER A 323 -16.76 6.78 -7.28
CA SER A 323 -15.89 6.09 -8.22
C SER A 323 -14.63 5.50 -7.59
N GLY A 324 -14.19 6.04 -6.44
CA GLY A 324 -13.04 5.53 -5.70
C GLY A 324 -13.34 4.31 -4.82
N LEU A 325 -14.61 3.92 -4.67
CA LEU A 325 -15.04 2.82 -3.80
C LEU A 325 -15.48 1.61 -4.61
N THR A 326 -15.34 0.40 -4.05
CA THR A 326 -16.06 -0.80 -4.53
C THR A 326 -17.47 -0.84 -3.91
N ASP A 327 -18.37 -1.67 -4.42
CA ASP A 327 -19.74 -1.76 -3.83
C ASP A 327 -19.68 -2.40 -2.43
N VAL A 328 -18.70 -3.28 -2.22
CA VAL A 328 -18.34 -3.84 -0.91
C VAL A 328 -17.92 -2.74 0.07
N MET A 329 -16.97 -1.89 -0.31
CA MET A 329 -16.51 -0.79 0.54
C MET A 329 -17.62 0.21 0.83
N LEU A 330 -18.42 0.57 -0.17
CA LEU A 330 -19.55 1.48 0.01
C LEU A 330 -20.59 0.93 0.99
N THR A 331 -20.94 -0.36 0.85
CA THR A 331 -21.83 -1.07 1.78
C THR A 331 -21.24 -1.08 3.19
N ALA A 332 -19.99 -1.51 3.35
CA ALA A 332 -19.34 -1.63 4.65
C ALA A 332 -19.20 -0.27 5.35
N TYR A 333 -18.73 0.77 4.66
CA TYR A 333 -18.48 2.09 5.26
C TYR A 333 -19.77 2.79 5.67
N THR A 334 -20.86 2.61 4.90
CA THR A 334 -22.18 3.13 5.29
C THR A 334 -22.76 2.35 6.47
N ALA A 335 -22.60 1.02 6.51
CA ALA A 335 -23.00 0.19 7.64
C ALA A 335 -22.21 0.51 8.92
N PHE A 336 -20.90 0.74 8.82
CA PHE A 336 -20.05 1.18 9.93
C PHE A 336 -20.53 2.49 10.56
N ALA A 337 -20.95 3.46 9.73
CA ALA A 337 -21.54 4.69 10.23
C ALA A 337 -22.86 4.41 10.99
N ARG A 338 -23.78 3.63 10.41
CA ARG A 338 -25.06 3.27 11.06
C ARG A 338 -24.87 2.52 12.38
N LEU A 339 -23.96 1.54 12.42
CA LEU A 339 -23.62 0.79 13.63
C LEU A 339 -23.11 1.71 14.73
N SER A 340 -22.24 2.64 14.39
CA SER A 340 -21.68 3.62 15.34
C SER A 340 -22.75 4.55 15.90
N LEU A 341 -23.66 5.03 15.04
CA LEU A 341 -24.77 5.89 15.47
C LEU A 341 -25.78 5.18 16.37
N ARG A 342 -26.06 3.89 16.12
CA ARG A 342 -26.84 3.07 17.04
C ARG A 342 -26.12 2.88 18.36
N HIS A 343 -24.81 2.59 18.32
CA HIS A 343 -23.99 2.38 19.50
C HIS A 343 -24.01 3.58 20.46
N ILE A 344 -23.79 4.80 19.97
CA ILE A 344 -23.80 5.99 20.82
C ILE A 344 -25.19 6.29 21.41
N THR A 345 -26.25 6.02 20.66
CA THR A 345 -27.64 6.17 21.14
C THR A 345 -27.92 5.20 22.29
N THR A 346 -27.41 3.97 22.21
CA THR A 346 -27.56 2.96 23.28
C THR A 346 -26.64 3.18 24.48
N ALA A 347 -25.45 3.76 24.25
CA ALA A 347 -24.46 4.02 25.30
C ALA A 347 -24.73 5.32 26.08
N ALA A 348 -25.46 6.27 25.49
CA ALA A 348 -25.81 7.53 26.14
C ALA A 348 -26.75 7.30 27.33
N SER A 349 -26.61 8.13 28.37
CA SER A 349 -27.53 8.10 29.51
C SER A 349 -28.97 8.41 29.05
N PRO A 350 -30.01 7.95 29.77
CA PRO A 350 -31.40 8.22 29.38
C PRO A 350 -31.73 9.71 29.20
N LEU A 351 -31.05 10.58 29.94
CA LEU A 351 -31.18 12.04 29.84
C LEU A 351 -30.47 12.64 28.62
N ALA A 352 -29.36 12.03 28.17
CA ALA A 352 -28.57 12.48 27.02
C ALA A 352 -28.97 11.81 25.70
N ASN A 353 -29.72 10.70 25.75
CA ASN A 353 -30.14 9.91 24.60
C ASN A 353 -30.79 10.76 23.47
N PRO A 354 -31.73 11.69 23.75
CA PRO A 354 -32.33 12.50 22.70
C PRO A 354 -31.32 13.39 21.96
N LEU A 355 -30.26 13.84 22.65
CA LEU A 355 -29.21 14.71 22.10
C LEU A 355 -28.13 13.94 21.32
N CYS A 356 -28.07 12.62 21.50
CA CYS A 356 -27.10 11.72 20.87
C CYS A 356 -27.73 10.85 19.79
N ARG A 357 -29.00 11.09 19.43
CA ARG A 357 -29.66 10.45 18.30
C ARG A 357 -29.33 11.23 17.04
N PHE A 358 -28.70 10.56 16.08
CA PHE A 358 -28.25 11.15 14.83
C PHE A 358 -28.69 10.32 13.64
N GLU A 359 -28.93 11.00 12.52
CA GLU A 359 -29.13 10.39 11.20
C GLU A 359 -27.94 10.75 10.28
N PRO A 360 -27.40 9.78 9.51
CA PRO A 360 -26.30 10.05 8.59
C PRO A 360 -26.80 10.85 7.38
N ARG A 361 -26.02 11.85 6.96
CA ARG A 361 -26.28 12.65 5.76
C ARG A 361 -25.35 12.26 4.63
N GLY A 362 -25.89 11.60 3.61
CA GLY A 362 -25.15 11.21 2.42
C GLY A 362 -24.13 10.09 2.68
N LEU A 363 -23.10 10.02 1.84
CA LEU A 363 -22.01 9.05 1.98
C LEU A 363 -21.00 9.48 3.04
N PRO A 364 -20.16 8.55 3.54
CA PRO A 364 -19.00 8.90 4.35
C PRO A 364 -18.16 10.00 3.70
N SER A 365 -17.60 10.88 4.52
CA SER A 365 -16.73 11.98 4.08
C SER A 365 -15.30 11.51 3.82
N SER A 366 -14.78 10.66 4.69
CA SER A 366 -13.47 10.04 4.53
C SER A 366 -13.39 8.72 5.29
N VAL A 367 -12.49 7.84 4.84
CA VAL A 367 -12.14 6.62 5.58
C VAL A 367 -10.63 6.49 5.66
N HIS A 368 -10.12 6.19 6.85
CA HIS A 368 -8.72 5.90 7.11
C HIS A 368 -8.54 4.46 7.59
N LEU A 369 -7.46 3.83 7.16
CA LEU A 369 -6.84 2.72 7.88
C LEU A 369 -6.14 3.28 9.10
N TYR A 370 -6.31 2.63 10.25
CA TYR A 370 -5.59 2.95 11.47
C TYR A 370 -4.71 1.77 11.87
N PHE A 371 -3.42 2.03 12.07
CA PHE A 371 -2.45 1.09 12.57
C PHE A 371 -1.85 1.63 13.87
N TYR A 372 -1.54 0.72 14.79
CA TYR A 372 -0.81 1.03 16.01
C TYR A 372 0.18 -0.09 16.27
N ASP A 373 1.46 0.27 16.44
CA ASP A 373 2.55 -0.69 16.69
C ASP A 373 2.62 -1.78 15.60
N ASP A 374 2.53 -1.37 14.32
CA ASP A 374 2.50 -2.25 13.14
C ASP A 374 1.32 -3.24 13.04
N HIS A 375 0.29 -3.10 13.88
CA HIS A 375 -0.92 -3.89 13.82
C HIS A 375 -2.10 -3.06 13.31
N PHE A 376 -2.88 -3.63 12.39
CA PHE A 376 -4.11 -3.03 11.89
C PHE A 376 -5.15 -2.98 13.02
N GLN A 377 -5.62 -1.78 13.34
CA GLN A 377 -6.59 -1.51 14.40
C GLN A 377 -8.02 -1.33 13.88
N GLY A 378 -8.19 -1.23 12.55
CA GLY A 378 -9.49 -1.06 11.92
C GLY A 378 -9.62 0.19 11.06
N TYR A 379 -10.87 0.59 10.82
CA TYR A 379 -11.23 1.73 9.99
C TYR A 379 -11.68 2.91 10.84
N LEU A 380 -11.27 4.12 10.46
CA LEU A 380 -11.84 5.36 10.97
C LEU A 380 -12.76 5.94 9.89
N VAL A 381 -14.06 5.99 10.17
CA VAL A 381 -15.07 6.47 9.23
C VAL A 381 -15.55 7.84 9.68
N THR A 382 -15.36 8.85 8.83
CA THR A 382 -15.85 10.20 9.06
C THR A 382 -17.19 10.38 8.36
N GLN A 383 -18.21 10.84 9.08
CA GLN A 383 -19.58 10.97 8.57
C GLN A 383 -20.19 12.30 9.01
N VAL A 384 -20.85 12.99 8.08
CA VAL A 384 -21.72 14.13 8.40
C VAL A 384 -23.05 13.59 8.89
N VAL A 385 -23.54 14.11 10.01
CA VAL A 385 -24.74 13.66 10.70
C VAL A 385 -25.63 14.83 11.10
N GLN A 386 -26.90 14.55 11.37
CA GLN A 386 -27.86 15.54 11.87
C GLN A 386 -28.67 14.94 13.01
N SER A 387 -28.86 15.71 14.10
CA SER A 387 -29.69 15.27 15.23
C SER A 387 -31.19 15.35 14.93
N SER A 388 -31.61 16.29 14.07
CA SER A 388 -32.97 16.40 13.55
C SER A 388 -32.96 16.99 12.15
N ALA A 389 -34.06 16.85 11.40
CA ALA A 389 -34.20 17.35 10.02
C ALA A 389 -33.94 18.87 9.86
N GLN A 390 -34.04 19.65 10.94
CA GLN A 390 -33.77 21.10 10.97
C GLN A 390 -32.56 21.47 11.84
N GLY A 391 -31.89 20.49 12.45
CA GLY A 391 -30.73 20.72 13.31
C GLY A 391 -29.45 21.04 12.54
N PRO A 392 -28.45 21.64 13.21
CA PRO A 392 -27.14 21.86 12.62
C PRO A 392 -26.52 20.51 12.21
N ALA A 393 -25.78 20.52 11.09
CA ALA A 393 -25.00 19.36 10.69
C ALA A 393 -23.71 19.29 11.52
N GLU A 394 -23.44 18.11 12.05
CA GLU A 394 -22.22 17.79 12.79
C GLU A 394 -21.39 16.80 11.99
N THR A 395 -20.09 16.75 12.23
CA THR A 395 -19.21 15.76 11.61
C THR A 395 -18.56 14.93 12.70
N LEU A 396 -18.80 13.62 12.64
CA LEU A 396 -18.27 12.64 13.59
C LEU A 396 -17.21 11.78 12.91
N GLU A 397 -16.26 11.29 13.69
CA GLU A 397 -15.37 10.21 13.29
C GLU A 397 -15.59 9.00 14.20
N MET A 398 -15.64 7.82 13.59
CA MET A 398 -16.03 6.57 14.24
C MET A 398 -14.93 5.53 14.00
N TRP A 399 -14.47 4.88 15.05
CA TRP A 399 -13.47 3.83 14.99
C TRP A 399 -14.14 2.45 15.05
N LEU A 400 -13.99 1.69 13.96
CA LEU A 400 -14.50 0.34 13.83
C LEU A 400 -13.32 -0.64 13.82
N MET A 401 -13.31 -1.56 14.78
CA MET A 401 -12.24 -2.55 14.96
C MET A 401 -12.75 -3.95 14.57
N PRO A 402 -11.95 -4.74 13.82
CA PRO A 402 -12.32 -6.12 13.53
C PRO A 402 -12.24 -6.98 14.80
N GLN A 403 -13.20 -7.89 14.95
CA GLN A 403 -13.20 -8.89 16.02
C GLN A 403 -12.43 -10.12 15.54
N GLY A 404 -11.43 -10.53 16.32
CA GLY A 404 -10.63 -11.71 16.00
C GLY A 404 -11.49 -12.97 15.89
N SER A 405 -11.32 -13.74 14.81
CA SER A 405 -12.11 -14.94 14.52
C SER A 405 -11.31 -16.25 14.59
N LEU A 406 -9.98 -16.19 14.79
CA LEU A 406 -9.13 -17.37 14.89
C LEU A 406 -9.36 -18.10 16.21
N LYS A 407 -9.72 -19.37 16.12
CA LYS A 407 -9.76 -20.30 17.24
C LYS A 407 -8.78 -21.42 16.98
N LEU A 408 -7.73 -21.50 17.79
CA LEU A 408 -6.85 -22.67 17.82
C LEU A 408 -7.53 -23.73 18.68
N LEU A 409 -7.77 -24.91 18.10
CA LEU A 409 -8.55 -25.98 18.73
C LEU A 409 -7.69 -27.18 19.16
N GLY A 410 -6.42 -27.23 18.72
CA GLY A 410 -5.49 -28.29 19.07
C GLY A 410 -4.90 -28.13 20.49
N HIS A 411 -5.03 -29.18 21.31
CA HIS A 411 -4.53 -29.26 22.69
C HIS A 411 -3.28 -30.13 22.88
N SER A 412 -2.55 -30.51 21.81
CA SER A 412 -1.33 -31.31 21.99
C SER A 412 -0.10 -30.42 22.14
N ASP A 413 0.59 -30.55 23.27
CA ASP A 413 1.85 -29.87 23.62
C ASP A 413 3.03 -30.21 22.66
N GLN A 414 2.82 -31.03 21.62
CA GLN A 414 3.90 -31.51 20.75
C GLN A 414 3.67 -31.45 19.23
N ALA A 415 2.56 -30.93 18.66
CA ALA A 415 2.34 -31.10 17.21
C ALA A 415 1.67 -30.00 16.36
N SER A 416 1.23 -28.84 16.87
CA SER A 416 0.67 -27.81 15.96
C SER A 416 1.70 -26.75 15.57
N ARG A 417 2.19 -26.81 14.33
CA ARG A 417 3.01 -25.75 13.71
C ARG A 417 2.19 -24.51 13.35
N LEU A 418 0.86 -24.59 13.33
CA LEU A 418 -0.02 -23.52 12.87
C LEU A 418 0.04 -22.33 13.83
N GLN A 419 0.49 -21.17 13.33
CA GLN A 419 0.56 -19.92 14.09
C GLN A 419 -0.64 -19.02 13.83
N SER A 420 -1.10 -18.96 12.57
CA SER A 420 -2.25 -18.16 12.19
C SER A 420 -2.96 -18.73 10.97
N LEU A 421 -4.26 -18.46 10.88
CA LEU A 421 -5.10 -18.78 9.73
C LEU A 421 -5.98 -17.55 9.41
N GLU A 422 -5.82 -17.02 8.21
CA GLU A 422 -6.52 -15.83 7.74
C GLU A 422 -7.15 -16.07 6.38
N VAL A 423 -8.27 -15.40 6.11
CA VAL A 423 -8.92 -15.37 4.81
C VAL A 423 -9.05 -13.94 4.36
N GLY A 424 -8.68 -13.67 3.10
CA GLY A 424 -8.75 -12.32 2.55
C GLY A 424 -8.61 -12.30 1.03
N THR A 425 -8.49 -11.09 0.49
CA THR A 425 -8.22 -10.83 -0.93
C THR A 425 -6.99 -9.95 -1.08
N GLU A 426 -6.52 -9.81 -2.33
CA GLU A 426 -5.32 -9.01 -2.65
C GLU A 426 -4.07 -9.48 -1.91
N TRP A 427 -3.82 -10.80 -1.94
CA TRP A 427 -2.60 -11.39 -1.39
C TRP A 427 -1.35 -10.80 -2.06
N ASP A 428 -0.48 -10.19 -1.26
CA ASP A 428 0.83 -9.73 -1.67
C ASP A 428 1.88 -10.81 -1.36
N PRO A 429 2.34 -11.59 -2.36
CA PRO A 429 3.32 -12.65 -2.14
C PRO A 429 4.72 -12.12 -1.80
N LYS A 430 5.00 -10.84 -2.06
CA LYS A 430 6.29 -10.21 -1.77
C LYS A 430 6.39 -9.89 -0.29
N GLU A 431 5.35 -9.30 0.28
CA GLU A 431 5.29 -8.90 1.71
C GLU A 431 4.55 -9.91 2.60
N ARG A 432 3.93 -10.94 2.01
CA ARG A 432 3.22 -12.04 2.68
C ARG A 432 2.11 -11.52 3.61
N LEU A 433 1.24 -10.68 3.06
CA LEU A 433 0.07 -10.11 3.72
C LEU A 433 -1.06 -9.83 2.73
N PHE A 434 -2.28 -9.62 3.21
CA PHE A 434 -3.40 -9.15 2.40
C PHE A 434 -3.41 -7.62 2.33
N ARG A 435 -3.54 -7.05 1.12
CA ARG A 435 -3.68 -5.58 0.95
C ARG A 435 -5.10 -5.08 1.23
N ASN A 436 -6.09 -5.97 1.18
CA ASN A 436 -7.40 -5.75 1.80
C ASN A 436 -7.30 -5.98 3.32
N PHE A 437 -6.74 -5.00 4.05
CA PHE A 437 -6.41 -5.13 5.48
C PHE A 437 -7.60 -5.50 6.37
N GLY A 438 -8.80 -4.99 6.07
CA GLY A 438 -10.00 -5.30 6.82
C GLY A 438 -10.71 -6.59 6.39
N GLY A 439 -10.23 -7.28 5.36
CA GLY A 439 -10.89 -8.49 4.86
C GLY A 439 -12.35 -8.25 4.45
N LEU A 440 -12.67 -7.05 3.95
CA LEU A 440 -14.03 -6.74 3.47
C LEU A 440 -14.27 -7.49 2.15
N LEU A 441 -15.20 -8.43 2.16
CA LEU A 441 -15.50 -9.30 1.02
C LEU A 441 -16.98 -9.19 0.64
N GLY A 442 -17.26 -9.20 -0.65
CA GLY A 442 -18.61 -9.31 -1.21
C GLY A 442 -18.84 -10.63 -1.96
N PRO A 443 -20.07 -10.86 -2.45
CA PRO A 443 -20.47 -12.12 -3.08
C PRO A 443 -19.69 -12.47 -4.35
N LEU A 444 -19.04 -11.50 -5.00
CA LEU A 444 -18.30 -11.73 -6.26
C LEU A 444 -16.79 -11.84 -6.08
N ASP A 445 -16.30 -11.66 -4.85
CA ASP A 445 -14.88 -11.75 -4.54
C ASP A 445 -14.37 -13.19 -4.58
N GLU A 446 -13.06 -13.34 -4.78
CA GLU A 446 -12.38 -14.63 -4.79
C GLU A 446 -11.46 -14.74 -3.56
N PRO A 447 -11.94 -15.29 -2.43
CA PRO A 447 -11.17 -15.33 -1.20
C PRO A 447 -9.99 -16.29 -1.28
N VAL A 448 -8.94 -15.97 -0.56
CA VAL A 448 -7.71 -16.76 -0.42
C VAL A 448 -7.54 -17.12 1.04
N ALA A 449 -7.31 -18.39 1.35
CA ALA A 449 -6.90 -18.79 2.70
C ALA A 449 -5.37 -18.81 2.78
N MET A 450 -4.83 -18.17 3.82
CA MET A 450 -3.41 -18.13 4.13
C MET A 450 -3.17 -18.73 5.52
N GLN A 451 -2.11 -19.53 5.63
CA GLN A 451 -1.68 -20.16 6.87
C GLN A 451 -0.23 -19.76 7.15
N ARG A 452 0.07 -19.40 8.41
CA ARG A 452 1.45 -19.24 8.90
C ARG A 452 1.85 -20.42 9.73
N TRP A 453 3.09 -20.85 9.55
CA TRP A 453 3.65 -22.04 10.16
C TRP A 453 4.96 -21.72 10.86
N ALA A 454 5.11 -22.24 12.08
CA ALA A 454 6.42 -22.37 12.72
C ALA A 454 7.25 -23.43 11.98
N ARG A 455 8.58 -23.44 12.18
CA ARG A 455 9.42 -24.55 11.72
C ARG A 455 9.12 -25.81 12.53
N GLY A 456 9.23 -26.97 11.90
CA GLY A 456 8.94 -28.26 12.54
C GLY A 456 8.94 -29.41 11.53
N PRO A 457 8.48 -30.62 11.90
CA PRO A 457 8.42 -31.74 10.96
C PRO A 457 7.42 -31.49 9.83
N ASN A 458 7.62 -32.21 8.72
CA ASN A 458 6.67 -32.20 7.60
C ASN A 458 5.31 -32.71 8.07
N LEU A 459 4.24 -32.06 7.63
CA LEU A 459 2.88 -32.48 7.93
C LEU A 459 1.95 -32.20 6.75
N THR A 460 0.87 -32.96 6.68
CA THR A 460 -0.21 -32.75 5.72
C THR A 460 -1.44 -32.32 6.50
N VAL A 461 -2.10 -31.25 6.06
CA VAL A 461 -3.37 -30.79 6.64
C VAL A 461 -4.44 -30.69 5.58
N THR A 462 -5.66 -31.00 5.98
CA THR A 462 -6.86 -30.84 5.17
C THR A 462 -7.48 -29.49 5.48
N VAL A 463 -7.72 -28.68 4.45
CA VAL A 463 -8.41 -27.40 4.54
C VAL A 463 -9.83 -27.59 4.03
N VAL A 464 -10.81 -27.21 4.83
CA VAL A 464 -12.24 -27.31 4.50
C VAL A 464 -12.89 -25.95 4.57
N TRP A 465 -13.59 -25.56 3.51
CA TRP A 465 -14.39 -24.33 3.44
C TRP A 465 -15.86 -24.66 3.60
N ILE A 466 -16.52 -24.00 4.55
CA ILE A 466 -17.91 -24.23 4.92
C ILE A 466 -18.66 -22.90 4.80
N ASP A 467 -19.76 -22.91 4.07
CA ASP A 467 -20.59 -21.74 3.84
C ASP A 467 -21.55 -21.46 5.03
N PRO A 468 -22.29 -20.33 5.02
CA PRO A 468 -23.18 -19.95 6.12
C PRO A 468 -24.36 -20.90 6.37
N THR A 469 -24.68 -21.79 5.43
CA THR A 469 -25.74 -22.81 5.57
C THR A 469 -25.16 -24.21 5.75
N TYR A 470 -23.89 -24.30 6.14
CA TYR A 470 -23.18 -25.56 6.42
C TYR A 470 -22.90 -26.44 5.19
N VAL A 471 -22.94 -25.87 3.98
CA VAL A 471 -22.50 -26.55 2.76
C VAL A 471 -20.98 -26.55 2.72
N VAL A 472 -20.38 -27.74 2.55
CA VAL A 472 -18.93 -27.86 2.32
C VAL A 472 -18.61 -27.44 0.88
N ALA A 473 -18.10 -26.22 0.73
CA ALA A 473 -17.84 -25.62 -0.58
C ALA A 473 -16.61 -26.22 -1.27
N THR A 474 -15.57 -26.56 -0.51
CA THR A 474 -14.38 -27.26 -1.01
C THR A 474 -13.59 -27.91 0.12
N SER A 475 -12.86 -28.97 -0.20
CA SER A 475 -11.88 -29.62 0.67
C SER A 475 -10.64 -30.00 -0.12
N TYR A 476 -9.45 -29.69 0.42
CA TYR A 476 -8.18 -30.05 -0.21
C TYR A 476 -7.06 -30.22 0.83
N ASP A 477 -6.09 -31.06 0.50
CA ASP A 477 -4.89 -31.26 1.33
C ASP A 477 -3.74 -30.34 0.89
N ILE A 478 -2.98 -29.86 1.86
CA ILE A 478 -1.72 -29.14 1.63
C ILE A 478 -0.59 -29.83 2.38
N VAL A 479 0.56 -29.94 1.72
CA VAL A 479 1.80 -30.45 2.31
C VAL A 479 2.62 -29.27 2.82
N VAL A 480 3.01 -29.32 4.09
CA VAL A 480 3.77 -28.27 4.78
C VAL A 480 5.15 -28.80 5.13
N ASP A 481 6.14 -28.45 4.30
CA ASP A 481 7.54 -28.80 4.55
C ASP A 481 8.11 -28.13 5.82
N ALA A 482 9.21 -28.66 6.33
CA ALA A 482 9.79 -28.25 7.61
C ALA A 482 10.17 -26.78 7.73
N GLU A 483 10.59 -26.17 6.61
CA GLU A 483 11.02 -24.77 6.53
C GLU A 483 9.94 -23.85 5.94
N THR A 484 8.76 -24.39 5.60
CA THR A 484 7.66 -23.59 5.07
C THR A 484 7.11 -22.70 6.17
N GLU A 485 7.17 -21.39 5.94
CA GLU A 485 6.65 -20.37 6.86
C GLU A 485 5.22 -19.94 6.51
N VAL A 486 4.86 -19.98 5.22
CA VAL A 486 3.56 -19.52 4.72
C VAL A 486 3.08 -20.41 3.59
N THR A 487 1.83 -20.86 3.69
CA THR A 487 1.08 -21.47 2.57
C THR A 487 -0.14 -20.61 2.26
N GLN A 488 -0.57 -20.62 1.01
CA GLN A 488 -1.79 -19.93 0.59
C GLN A 488 -2.41 -20.64 -0.61
N TYR A 489 -3.73 -20.63 -0.69
CA TYR A 489 -4.46 -21.17 -1.84
C TYR A 489 -5.76 -20.40 -2.07
N LYS A 490 -6.07 -20.19 -3.35
CA LYS A 490 -7.31 -19.57 -3.82
C LYS A 490 -8.19 -20.64 -4.46
N PRO A 491 -9.20 -21.18 -3.77
CA PRO A 491 -10.08 -22.18 -4.35
C PRO A 491 -10.94 -21.59 -5.48
N PRO A 492 -11.20 -22.36 -6.55
CA PRO A 492 -12.01 -21.90 -7.68
C PRO A 492 -13.51 -22.03 -7.38
N LEU A 493 -14.01 -21.27 -6.40
CA LEU A 493 -15.41 -21.32 -5.98
C LEU A 493 -16.34 -20.68 -7.01
N SER A 494 -17.46 -21.34 -7.32
CA SER A 494 -18.56 -20.76 -8.08
C SER A 494 -19.12 -19.52 -7.37
N ARG A 495 -19.59 -18.55 -8.15
CA ARG A 495 -20.13 -17.27 -7.68
C ARG A 495 -21.59 -17.11 -8.09
N PRO A 496 -22.37 -16.27 -7.37
CA PRO A 496 -21.98 -15.50 -6.19
C PRO A 496 -21.78 -16.38 -4.94
N LEU A 497 -20.86 -16.01 -4.06
CA LEU A 497 -20.73 -16.59 -2.73
C LEU A 497 -21.95 -16.19 -1.89
N ARG A 498 -22.54 -17.15 -1.17
CA ARG A 498 -23.65 -16.86 -0.26
C ARG A 498 -23.22 -15.87 0.82
N PRO A 499 -23.93 -14.74 1.02
CA PRO A 499 -23.63 -13.80 2.10
C PRO A 499 -23.81 -14.43 3.49
N GLY A 500 -23.02 -13.95 4.44
CA GLY A 500 -23.02 -14.40 5.84
C GLY A 500 -21.65 -14.89 6.30
N ALA A 501 -21.63 -15.51 7.48
CA ALA A 501 -20.42 -15.97 8.13
C ALA A 501 -19.92 -17.32 7.58
N TRP A 502 -18.84 -17.29 6.79
CA TRP A 502 -18.14 -18.47 6.31
C TRP A 502 -17.15 -18.98 7.36
N THR A 503 -16.84 -20.28 7.31
CA THR A 503 -15.85 -20.92 8.18
C THR A 503 -14.81 -21.66 7.35
N VAL A 504 -13.53 -21.47 7.67
CA VAL A 504 -12.43 -22.29 7.15
C VAL A 504 -11.83 -23.09 8.30
N ARG A 505 -11.85 -24.42 8.18
CA ARG A 505 -11.29 -25.35 9.17
C ARG A 505 -10.02 -26.01 8.63
N LEU A 506 -9.02 -26.12 9.50
CA LEU A 506 -7.82 -26.91 9.27
C LEU A 506 -7.87 -28.16 10.13
N LEU A 507 -7.66 -29.30 9.49
CA LEU A 507 -7.70 -30.61 10.12
C LEU A 507 -6.39 -31.35 9.87
N GLN A 508 -5.98 -32.16 10.84
CA GLN A 508 -4.90 -33.13 10.67
C GLN A 508 -5.43 -34.49 11.07
N PHE A 509 -5.44 -35.45 10.14
CA PHE A 509 -6.07 -36.76 10.37
C PHE A 509 -7.52 -36.66 10.89
N TRP A 510 -8.28 -35.70 10.36
CA TRP A 510 -9.66 -35.36 10.79
C TRP A 510 -9.81 -34.74 12.18
N GLU A 511 -8.73 -34.51 12.91
CA GLU A 511 -8.73 -33.75 14.17
C GLU A 511 -8.57 -32.23 13.90
N PRO A 512 -9.40 -31.36 14.51
CA PRO A 512 -9.30 -29.91 14.33
C PRO A 512 -7.99 -29.31 14.87
N LEU A 513 -7.22 -28.67 13.99
CA LEU A 513 -6.05 -27.86 14.38
C LEU A 513 -6.44 -26.43 14.73
N GLY A 514 -7.31 -25.85 13.92
CA GLY A 514 -7.81 -24.50 14.10
C GLY A 514 -8.87 -24.15 13.07
N GLU A 515 -9.64 -23.14 13.38
CA GLU A 515 -10.65 -22.59 12.48
C GLU A 515 -10.62 -21.06 12.50
N THR A 516 -11.04 -20.48 11.38
CA THR A 516 -11.26 -19.04 11.26
C THR A 516 -12.59 -18.78 10.58
N ARG A 517 -13.17 -17.62 10.85
CA ARG A 517 -14.41 -17.17 10.20
C ARG A 517 -14.15 -15.88 9.43
N PHE A 518 -14.82 -15.73 8.30
CA PHE A 518 -14.82 -14.50 7.51
C PHE A 518 -16.24 -14.16 7.04
N LEU A 519 -16.48 -12.89 6.76
CA LEU A 519 -17.80 -12.40 6.35
C LEU A 519 -17.83 -12.16 4.85
N VAL A 520 -18.78 -12.78 4.16
CA VAL A 520 -19.21 -12.33 2.83
C VAL A 520 -20.38 -11.36 3.05
N LEU A 521 -20.14 -10.09 2.80
CA LEU A 521 -21.09 -9.02 3.13
C LEU A 521 -22.28 -9.01 2.14
N PRO A 522 -23.53 -9.02 2.62
CA PRO A 522 -24.67 -8.73 1.77
C PRO A 522 -24.60 -7.27 1.29
N LEU A 523 -24.50 -7.08 -0.02
CA LEU A 523 -24.32 -5.74 -0.59
C LEU A 523 -25.61 -4.94 -0.59
N THR A 524 -25.59 -3.69 -0.10
CA THR A 524 -26.74 -2.76 -0.21
C THR A 524 -26.65 -1.89 -1.46
N PHE A 525 -25.52 -1.96 -2.18
CA PHE A 525 -25.27 -1.24 -3.42
C PHE A 525 -24.87 -2.20 -4.54
N ASN A 526 -25.30 -1.91 -5.76
CA ASN A 526 -24.85 -2.54 -6.99
C ASN A 526 -24.55 -1.45 -8.02
N ARG A 527 -23.35 -1.44 -8.60
CA ARG A 527 -22.87 -0.39 -9.50
C ARG A 527 -23.04 1.01 -8.90
N LYS A 528 -22.71 1.17 -7.61
CA LYS A 528 -22.84 2.42 -6.83
C LYS A 528 -24.25 2.94 -6.63
N LEU A 529 -25.28 2.18 -6.98
CA LEU A 529 -26.67 2.55 -6.77
C LEU A 529 -27.30 1.63 -5.73
N PRO A 530 -28.32 2.09 -4.98
CA PRO A 530 -29.07 1.22 -4.07
C PRO A 530 -29.55 -0.06 -4.79
N LEU A 531 -29.36 -1.21 -4.14
CA LEU A 531 -29.69 -2.50 -4.71
C LEU A 531 -31.19 -2.61 -5.00
N ARG A 532 -31.52 -3.06 -6.22
CA ARG A 532 -32.89 -3.30 -6.66
C ARG A 532 -33.28 -4.76 -6.43
N LYS A 533 -34.59 -5.02 -6.36
CA LYS A 533 -35.13 -6.35 -6.06
C LYS A 533 -34.64 -7.42 -7.06
N ASP A 534 -34.66 -7.12 -8.35
CA ASP A 534 -34.24 -8.07 -9.40
C ASP A 534 -32.74 -8.41 -9.32
N ASP A 535 -31.91 -7.49 -8.82
CA ASP A 535 -30.47 -7.73 -8.64
C ASP A 535 -30.19 -8.51 -7.34
N ALA A 536 -30.98 -8.27 -6.30
CA ALA A 536 -30.80 -8.87 -4.97
C ALA A 536 -30.98 -10.39 -4.99
N SER A 537 -32.05 -10.86 -5.64
CA SER A 537 -32.39 -12.28 -5.72
C SER A 537 -31.28 -13.13 -6.33
N TRP A 538 -30.52 -12.59 -7.28
CA TRP A 538 -29.36 -13.28 -7.84
C TRP A 538 -28.10 -13.11 -6.96
N LEU A 539 -27.78 -11.87 -6.57
CA LEU A 539 -26.50 -11.54 -5.93
C LEU A 539 -26.33 -12.17 -4.54
N HIS A 540 -27.44 -12.42 -3.83
CA HIS A 540 -27.45 -12.92 -2.45
C HIS A 540 -27.89 -14.38 -2.31
N ALA A 541 -28.32 -15.06 -3.38
CA ALA A 541 -28.81 -16.45 -3.30
C ALA A 541 -27.72 -17.51 -3.10
N GLY A 542 -26.46 -17.19 -3.44
CA GLY A 542 -25.38 -18.16 -3.56
C GLY A 542 -25.27 -18.75 -4.98
N PRO A 543 -24.41 -19.76 -5.20
CA PRO A 543 -24.26 -20.34 -6.52
C PRO A 543 -25.49 -21.19 -6.89
N PRO A 544 -25.78 -21.36 -8.19
CA PRO A 544 -26.82 -22.27 -8.65
C PRO A 544 -26.69 -23.66 -8.01
N HIS A 545 -27.80 -24.24 -7.58
CA HIS A 545 -27.87 -25.58 -6.97
C HIS A 545 -27.03 -25.77 -5.69
N ASN A 546 -26.55 -24.69 -5.05
CA ASN A 546 -25.63 -24.74 -3.90
C ASN A 546 -24.29 -25.43 -4.22
N GLU A 547 -23.89 -25.44 -5.49
CA GLU A 547 -22.67 -26.09 -5.96
C GLU A 547 -21.54 -25.08 -6.17
N TYR A 548 -20.58 -25.08 -5.23
CA TYR A 548 -19.40 -24.22 -5.31
C TYR A 548 -18.27 -24.82 -6.18
N MET A 549 -18.32 -26.11 -6.47
CA MET A 549 -17.37 -26.84 -7.32
C MET A 549 -18.08 -27.97 -8.05
N GLU A 550 -17.50 -28.43 -9.17
CA GLU A 550 -17.98 -29.63 -9.90
C GLU A 550 -17.94 -30.89 -9.03
N GLN A 551 -16.98 -30.96 -8.09
CA GLN A 551 -16.88 -32.05 -7.12
C GLN A 551 -17.76 -31.77 -5.90
N SER A 552 -18.64 -32.72 -5.56
CA SER A 552 -19.45 -32.67 -4.35
C SER A 552 -18.71 -33.17 -3.11
N PHE A 553 -18.91 -32.49 -1.98
CA PHE A 553 -18.31 -32.80 -0.68
C PHE A 553 -19.34 -33.14 0.41
N GLN A 554 -20.59 -33.44 0.04
CA GLN A 554 -21.69 -33.70 0.99
C GLN A 554 -21.38 -34.84 1.99
N GLY A 555 -20.58 -35.83 1.59
CA GLY A 555 -20.16 -36.93 2.47
C GLY A 555 -19.30 -36.49 3.67
N LEU A 556 -18.70 -35.29 3.64
CA LEU A 556 -17.90 -34.76 4.74
C LEU A 556 -18.76 -34.16 5.86
N SER A 557 -20.02 -33.80 5.61
CA SER A 557 -20.85 -33.11 6.60
C SER A 557 -21.05 -33.94 7.88
N GLY A 558 -21.22 -35.26 7.74
CA GLY A 558 -21.32 -36.18 8.87
C GLY A 558 -19.99 -36.35 9.62
N ILE A 559 -18.87 -36.38 8.91
CA ILE A 559 -17.52 -36.49 9.52
C ILE A 559 -17.18 -35.24 10.32
N LEU A 560 -17.60 -34.07 9.84
CA LEU A 560 -17.31 -32.77 10.43
C LEU A 560 -18.32 -32.33 11.49
N ASN A 561 -19.30 -33.19 11.82
CA ASN A 561 -20.39 -32.92 12.75
C ASN A 561 -21.11 -31.59 12.45
N LEU A 562 -21.41 -31.33 11.18
CA LEU A 562 -22.09 -30.10 10.78
C LEU A 562 -23.59 -30.14 11.13
N PRO A 563 -24.20 -29.00 11.52
CA PRO A 563 -25.65 -28.91 11.72
C PRO A 563 -26.45 -29.23 10.45
N GLN A 564 -27.74 -29.51 10.61
CA GLN A 564 -28.62 -29.69 9.46
C GLN A 564 -28.79 -28.36 8.69
N PRO A 565 -28.68 -28.38 7.34
CA PRO A 565 -28.67 -27.17 6.53
C PRO A 565 -30.06 -26.56 6.33
N GLU A 566 -31.14 -27.36 6.36
CA GLU A 566 -32.48 -26.95 5.92
C GLU A 566 -33.00 -25.65 6.58
N PRO A 567 -32.87 -25.43 7.91
CA PRO A 567 -33.33 -24.18 8.53
C PRO A 567 -32.49 -22.97 8.09
N ALA A 568 -31.18 -23.16 7.88
CA ALA A 568 -30.28 -22.11 7.46
C ALA A 568 -30.48 -21.76 5.98
N GLU A 569 -30.75 -22.76 5.13
CA GLU A 569 -31.06 -22.57 3.72
C GLU A 569 -32.39 -21.82 3.51
N GLU A 570 -33.42 -22.14 4.30
CA GLU A 570 -34.69 -21.42 4.27
C GLU A 570 -34.51 -19.94 4.66
N ALA A 571 -33.76 -19.68 5.74
CA ALA A 571 -33.44 -18.32 6.15
C ALA A 571 -32.63 -17.56 5.08
N ALA A 572 -31.64 -18.23 4.46
CA ALA A 572 -30.84 -17.64 3.39
C ALA A 572 -31.70 -17.28 2.16
N ARG A 573 -32.67 -18.12 1.79
CA ARG A 573 -33.60 -17.82 0.69
C ARG A 573 -34.45 -16.58 0.98
N LEU A 574 -34.93 -16.43 2.21
CA LEU A 574 -35.69 -15.24 2.62
C LEU A 574 -34.81 -13.98 2.62
N HIS A 575 -33.56 -14.09 3.08
CA HIS A 575 -32.61 -12.98 3.09
C HIS A 575 -32.22 -12.52 1.69
N ALA A 576 -32.13 -13.44 0.72
CA ALA A 576 -31.76 -13.11 -0.66
C ALA A 576 -32.74 -12.16 -1.38
N GLU A 577 -33.99 -12.08 -0.90
CA GLU A 577 -35.03 -11.21 -1.46
C GLU A 577 -35.09 -9.83 -0.78
N LEU A 578 -34.30 -9.59 0.26
CA LEU A 578 -34.34 -8.34 1.03
C LEU A 578 -33.78 -7.17 0.22
N THR A 579 -34.43 -6.02 0.35
CA THR A 579 -33.96 -4.74 -0.20
C THR A 579 -34.28 -3.59 0.75
N GLY A 580 -33.67 -2.43 0.50
CA GLY A 580 -33.91 -1.21 1.28
C GLY A 580 -33.59 -1.39 2.78
N PRO A 581 -34.40 -0.83 3.70
CA PRO A 581 -34.11 -0.85 5.14
C PRO A 581 -33.98 -2.26 5.74
N ALA A 582 -34.69 -3.25 5.21
CA ALA A 582 -34.61 -4.62 5.71
C ALA A 582 -33.25 -5.27 5.37
N LEU A 583 -32.73 -5.01 4.16
CA LEU A 583 -31.39 -5.44 3.76
C LEU A 583 -30.30 -4.70 4.55
N GLU A 584 -30.48 -3.41 4.81
CA GLU A 584 -29.56 -2.64 5.68
C GLU A 584 -29.51 -3.23 7.09
N ALA A 585 -30.66 -3.58 7.67
CA ALA A 585 -30.73 -4.20 8.99
C ALA A 585 -30.02 -5.57 9.04
N TRP A 586 -30.21 -6.41 8.02
CA TRP A 586 -29.49 -7.68 7.90
C TRP A 586 -27.98 -7.46 7.77
N THR A 587 -27.56 -6.54 6.89
CA THR A 587 -26.16 -6.18 6.67
C THR A 587 -25.49 -5.68 7.95
N ASP A 588 -26.15 -4.76 8.67
CA ASP A 588 -25.66 -4.24 9.94
C ASP A 588 -25.52 -5.37 10.98
N GLY A 589 -26.49 -6.28 11.04
CA GLY A 589 -26.47 -7.45 11.93
C GLY A 589 -25.28 -8.36 11.67
N GLU A 590 -25.08 -8.80 10.41
CA GLU A 590 -23.93 -9.62 10.02
C GLU A 590 -22.60 -8.92 10.35
N LEU A 591 -22.47 -7.65 9.97
CA LEU A 591 -21.25 -6.88 10.17
C LEU A 591 -20.91 -6.70 11.66
N SER A 592 -21.91 -6.50 12.51
CA SER A 592 -21.73 -6.38 13.97
C SER A 592 -21.19 -7.63 14.65
N SER A 593 -21.28 -8.79 14.00
CA SER A 593 -20.71 -10.06 14.50
C SER A 593 -19.21 -10.23 14.21
N PHE A 594 -18.66 -9.37 13.34
CA PHE A 594 -17.24 -9.36 12.95
C PHE A 594 -16.55 -8.05 13.28
N TRP A 595 -17.28 -7.00 13.65
CA TRP A 595 -16.75 -5.67 13.90
C TRP A 595 -17.40 -5.04 15.12
N SER A 596 -16.60 -4.36 15.93
CA SER A 596 -17.06 -3.56 17.06
C SER A 596 -16.77 -2.08 16.86
N VAL A 597 -17.63 -1.25 17.45
CA VAL A 597 -17.40 0.18 17.58
C VAL A 597 -16.47 0.39 18.78
N ALA A 598 -15.25 0.83 18.52
CA ALA A 598 -14.22 1.02 19.54
C ALA A 598 -14.16 2.46 20.07
N GLY A 599 -14.63 3.43 19.29
CA GLY A 599 -14.68 4.83 19.71
C GLY A 599 -15.48 5.71 18.76
N LEU A 600 -15.98 6.83 19.28
CA LEU A 600 -16.57 7.91 18.49
C LEU A 600 -16.10 9.25 19.04
N CYS A 601 -15.92 10.22 18.15
CA CYS A 601 -15.59 11.58 18.52
C CYS A 601 -16.26 12.57 17.57
N ALA A 602 -16.40 13.81 18.02
CA ALA A 602 -16.88 14.92 17.19
C ALA A 602 -15.69 15.76 16.69
N THR A 603 -15.70 16.11 15.41
CA THR A 603 -14.63 16.95 14.82
C THR A 603 -14.69 18.40 15.32
N GLY A 604 -15.87 18.86 15.73
CA GLY A 604 -16.15 20.17 16.32
C GLY A 604 -17.12 20.07 17.50
N PRO A 605 -17.69 21.19 17.98
CA PRO A 605 -18.72 21.17 19.02
C PRO A 605 -19.89 20.26 18.63
N SER A 606 -20.35 19.42 19.55
CA SER A 606 -21.48 18.49 19.36
C SER A 606 -22.58 18.74 20.37
N THR A 607 -23.83 18.50 19.97
CA THR A 607 -24.97 18.49 20.89
C THR A 607 -24.96 17.30 21.84
N CYS A 608 -24.26 16.21 21.49
CA CYS A 608 -24.17 15.02 22.32
C CYS A 608 -23.07 15.19 23.39
N PRO A 609 -23.41 15.26 24.68
CA PRO A 609 -22.43 15.49 25.75
C PRO A 609 -21.46 14.31 25.97
N SER A 610 -21.79 13.12 25.44
CA SER A 610 -20.96 11.93 25.53
C SER A 610 -19.82 11.90 24.51
N LEU A 611 -19.78 12.83 23.55
CA LEU A 611 -18.74 12.89 22.51
C LEU A 611 -17.65 13.87 22.90
N GLU A 612 -16.42 13.37 22.95
CA GLU A 612 -15.24 14.23 23.05
C GLU A 612 -14.80 14.75 21.68
N LEU A 613 -13.93 15.76 21.68
CA LEU A 613 -13.35 16.29 20.46
C LEU A 613 -12.31 15.33 19.88
N CYS A 614 -12.39 15.04 18.59
CA CYS A 614 -11.50 14.11 17.90
C CYS A 614 -10.01 14.40 18.10
N ARG A 615 -9.63 15.69 18.10
CA ARG A 615 -8.24 16.15 18.33
C ARG A 615 -7.67 15.81 19.72
N LEU A 616 -8.51 15.46 20.69
CA LEU A 616 -8.11 15.11 22.05
C LEU A 616 -7.94 13.59 22.23
N THR A 617 -8.44 12.80 21.28
CA THR A 617 -8.32 11.34 21.30
C THR A 617 -6.91 10.91 20.88
N SER A 618 -6.55 9.65 21.17
CA SER A 618 -5.28 9.05 20.76
C SER A 618 -5.34 8.28 19.42
N TRP A 619 -6.55 8.04 18.91
CA TRP A 619 -6.80 7.16 17.76
C TRP A 619 -7.33 7.89 16.54
N SER A 620 -7.94 9.07 16.70
CA SER A 620 -8.55 9.80 15.59
C SER A 620 -7.52 10.18 14.54
N SER A 621 -7.94 10.24 13.28
CA SER A 621 -7.11 10.81 12.22
C SER A 621 -6.80 12.30 12.44
N LEU A 622 -7.57 12.99 13.28
CA LEU A 622 -7.39 14.39 13.66
C LEU A 622 -6.58 14.56 14.95
N SER A 623 -6.15 13.47 15.58
CA SER A 623 -5.23 13.52 16.72
C SER A 623 -3.86 14.05 16.28
N PRO A 624 -3.09 14.70 17.18
CA PRO A 624 -1.76 15.19 16.85
C PRO A 624 -0.83 14.07 16.36
N ASP A 625 -0.15 14.30 15.25
CA ASP A 625 0.80 13.37 14.64
C ASP A 625 2.14 14.06 14.33
N PRO A 626 2.92 14.44 15.37
CA PRO A 626 4.08 15.31 15.20
C PRO A 626 5.16 14.76 14.26
N LYS A 627 5.22 13.44 14.06
CA LYS A 627 6.18 12.81 13.13
C LYS A 627 5.84 13.05 11.66
N SER A 628 4.57 13.32 11.33
CA SER A 628 4.13 13.61 9.96
C SER A 628 3.68 15.06 9.76
N GLU A 629 3.56 15.84 10.83
CA GLU A 629 3.30 17.29 10.76
C GLU A 629 4.51 18.08 10.27
N LEU A 630 4.26 19.05 9.40
CA LEU A 630 5.25 19.96 8.84
C LEU A 630 5.00 21.36 9.40
N GLY A 631 6.00 21.91 10.10
CA GLY A 631 5.93 23.21 10.78
C GLY A 631 6.74 24.31 10.08
N PRO A 632 6.97 25.45 10.74
CA PRO A 632 7.84 26.48 10.22
C PRO A 632 9.29 25.98 10.11
N VAL A 633 10.04 26.56 9.16
CA VAL A 633 11.48 26.27 9.00
C VAL A 633 12.24 26.80 10.22
N LYS A 634 13.02 25.92 10.86
CA LYS A 634 13.85 26.27 12.03
C LYS A 634 15.05 27.14 11.62
N ALA A 635 15.76 27.70 12.61
CA ALA A 635 16.92 28.58 12.38
C ALA A 635 18.07 27.91 11.60
N ASP A 636 18.25 26.60 11.80
CA ASP A 636 19.20 25.75 11.07
C ASP A 636 18.75 25.42 9.63
N GLY A 637 17.57 25.87 9.22
CA GLY A 637 17.01 25.63 7.90
C GLY A 637 16.30 24.29 7.72
N ARG A 638 16.12 23.50 8.78
CA ARG A 638 15.51 22.16 8.77
C ARG A 638 14.06 22.18 9.28
N LEU A 639 13.33 21.08 9.06
CA LEU A 639 11.99 20.83 9.65
C LEU A 639 12.04 19.76 10.74
N ARG A 640 12.79 18.68 10.51
CA ARG A 640 13.09 17.65 11.51
C ARG A 640 13.98 18.19 12.61
#